data_AF-A0A102D536-F1
#
_entry.id   AF-A0A102D536-F1
#
_cell.length_a   1.000
_cell.length_b   1.000
_cell.length_c   1.000
_cell.angle_alpha   90.00
_cell.angle_beta   90.00
_cell.angle_gamma   90.00
#
_symmetry.space_group_name_H-M   'P 1'
#
loop_
_entity.id
_entity.type
_entity.pdbx_description
1 polymer ?
#
loop_
_entity_poly.entity_id
_entity_poly.type
_entity_poly.pdbx_seq_one_letter_code
_entity_poly.pdbx_strand_id
1 'polypeptide(L)'
;MSRHTRSNDWGFPRWRGYGGGRDAKPIRMCDRSGCDQPGNCPAPKSPNTPDRWYFCPAHAAEYNAGWNYFEGLDKEEAAARERAENTESSGYRQATWAEWGGSGDGTRSRDEMRALEVLELDSDADFEAVRKAWRTRAKLVHPDVRPGDAEAANEFQRLQLAYEVLRAAEERRSWKGYSSGA
;
A
#
# COMPACT_ATOMS: atom_id res chain seq x y z
N MET A 1 -7.81 30.98 -34.18
CA MET A 1 -8.26 31.82 -33.04
C MET A 1 -7.45 31.47 -31.81
N SER A 2 -6.71 32.44 -31.27
CA SER A 2 -5.90 32.29 -30.05
C SER A 2 -6.81 32.10 -28.83
N ARG A 3 -6.64 30.99 -28.10
CA ARG A 3 -7.33 30.78 -26.82
C ARG A 3 -6.54 31.50 -25.73
N HIS A 4 -7.19 32.37 -24.96
CA HIS A 4 -6.60 32.99 -23.79
C HIS A 4 -6.32 31.92 -22.71
N THR A 5 -5.06 31.75 -22.31
CA THR A 5 -4.64 30.64 -21.42
C THR A 5 -4.36 31.07 -19.98
N ARG A 6 -4.58 32.32 -19.60
CA ARG A 6 -4.29 32.79 -18.24
C ARG A 6 -5.45 33.63 -17.73
N SER A 7 -6.12 33.17 -16.68
CA SER A 7 -7.17 33.95 -16.03
C SER A 7 -6.57 35.21 -15.42
N ASN A 8 -7.31 36.32 -15.47
CA ASN A 8 -6.95 37.58 -14.80
C ASN A 8 -7.13 37.51 -13.26
N ASP A 9 -6.99 36.33 -12.66
CA ASP A 9 -7.36 35.99 -11.27
C ASP A 9 -6.11 35.79 -10.39
N TRP A 10 -5.19 36.75 -10.47
CA TRP A 10 -3.90 36.77 -9.75
C TRP A 10 -3.80 37.94 -8.75
N GLY A 11 -4.84 38.22 -7.97
CA GLY A 11 -4.82 39.21 -6.89
C GLY A 11 -5.65 38.80 -5.67
N PHE A 12 -5.08 38.95 -4.47
CA PHE A 12 -5.68 38.71 -3.15
C PHE A 12 -6.49 39.94 -2.68
N PRO A 13 -7.65 39.83 -1.97
CA PRO A 13 -8.36 38.64 -1.46
C PRO A 13 -9.16 37.86 -2.52
N ARG A 14 -8.98 36.53 -2.53
CA ARG A 14 -9.51 35.58 -3.54
C ARG A 14 -10.96 35.13 -3.29
N TRP A 15 -11.90 36.05 -3.12
CA TRP A 15 -13.31 35.69 -3.10
C TRP A 15 -14.03 36.61 -4.09
N ARG A 16 -14.35 36.07 -5.27
CA ARG A 16 -15.27 36.73 -6.22
C ARG A 16 -16.54 37.13 -5.47
N GLY A 17 -17.13 38.27 -5.85
CA GLY A 17 -18.46 38.65 -5.39
C GLY A 17 -19.46 37.52 -5.64
N TYR A 18 -20.36 37.29 -4.68
CA TYR A 18 -21.43 36.30 -4.73
C TYR A 18 -22.42 36.62 -5.88
N GLY A 19 -22.03 36.35 -7.12
CA GLY A 19 -22.83 36.71 -8.29
C GLY A 19 -22.35 36.10 -9.61
N GLY A 20 -21.47 35.10 -9.56
CA GLY A 20 -21.18 34.28 -10.74
C GLY A 20 -22.38 33.37 -11.01
N GLY A 21 -23.09 33.60 -12.10
CA GLY A 21 -24.20 32.75 -12.53
C GLY A 21 -23.79 31.28 -12.54
N ARG A 22 -24.53 30.45 -11.81
CA ARG A 22 -24.39 28.99 -11.89
C ARG A 22 -25.24 28.53 -13.07
N ASP A 23 -24.76 28.77 -14.28
CA ASP A 23 -25.38 28.16 -15.45
C ASP A 23 -25.35 26.64 -15.28
N ALA A 24 -26.50 25.99 -15.48
CA ALA A 24 -26.59 24.54 -15.39
C ALA A 24 -25.67 23.92 -16.44
N LYS A 25 -24.70 23.11 -16.01
CA LYS A 25 -23.84 22.37 -16.94
C LYS A 25 -24.72 21.44 -17.79
N PRO A 26 -24.62 21.47 -19.13
CA PRO A 26 -25.40 20.57 -19.97
C PRO A 26 -25.03 19.12 -19.64
N ILE A 27 -26.02 18.32 -19.24
CA ILE A 27 -25.85 16.89 -18.98
C ILE A 27 -25.79 16.20 -20.33
N ARG A 28 -24.69 15.48 -20.60
CA ARG A 28 -24.61 14.61 -21.77
C ARG A 28 -25.26 13.28 -21.45
N MET A 29 -26.03 12.75 -22.39
CA MET A 29 -26.61 11.42 -22.30
C MET A 29 -25.56 10.36 -22.65
N CYS A 30 -25.81 9.13 -22.20
CA CYS A 30 -25.00 7.96 -22.53
C CYS A 30 -25.03 7.69 -24.04
N ASP A 31 -23.87 7.43 -24.64
CA ASP A 31 -23.73 7.13 -26.07
C ASP A 31 -24.17 5.70 -26.45
N ARG A 32 -24.55 4.85 -25.47
CA ARG A 32 -25.05 3.49 -25.72
C ARG A 32 -26.49 3.56 -26.27
N SER A 33 -26.75 2.84 -27.36
CA SER A 33 -28.08 2.76 -27.98
C SER A 33 -29.15 2.34 -26.97
N GLY A 34 -30.16 3.19 -26.77
CA GLY A 34 -31.30 2.92 -25.87
C GLY A 34 -31.03 3.18 -24.39
N CYS A 35 -29.99 3.96 -24.03
CA CYS A 35 -29.70 4.33 -22.65
C CYS A 35 -29.93 5.82 -22.40
N ASP A 36 -30.87 6.15 -21.50
CA ASP A 36 -31.19 7.54 -21.13
C ASP A 36 -30.47 8.02 -19.86
N GLN A 37 -29.45 7.28 -19.41
CA GLN A 37 -28.67 7.64 -18.21
C GLN A 37 -27.61 8.71 -18.53
N PRO A 38 -27.18 9.51 -17.55
CA PRO A 38 -26.13 10.52 -17.76
C PRO A 38 -24.77 9.88 -18.09
N GLY A 39 -24.15 10.35 -19.17
CA GLY A 39 -22.85 9.90 -19.69
C GLY A 39 -21.67 10.60 -19.02
N ASN A 40 -21.38 10.26 -17.77
CA ASN A 40 -20.31 10.89 -16.98
C ASN A 40 -18.94 10.21 -17.12
N CYS A 41 -18.87 9.02 -17.71
CA CYS A 41 -17.66 8.22 -17.79
C CYS A 41 -17.08 8.26 -19.22
N PRO A 42 -15.97 8.99 -19.47
CA PRO A 42 -15.32 9.00 -20.77
C PRO A 42 -14.54 7.70 -21.01
N ALA A 43 -14.74 7.08 -22.18
CA ALA A 43 -14.04 5.88 -22.61
C ALA A 43 -13.30 6.13 -23.95
N PRO A 44 -12.06 5.66 -24.13
CA PRO A 44 -11.28 5.89 -25.36
C PRO A 44 -11.94 5.16 -26.55
N LYS A 45 -12.02 5.76 -27.75
CA LYS A 45 -12.56 5.05 -28.93
C LYS A 45 -11.55 4.12 -29.60
N SER A 46 -10.27 4.48 -29.55
CA SER A 46 -9.15 3.66 -29.99
C SER A 46 -7.90 3.96 -29.13
N PRO A 47 -6.91 3.07 -29.06
CA PRO A 47 -5.76 3.21 -28.15
C PRO A 47 -4.99 4.53 -28.25
N ASN A 48 -4.96 5.16 -29.43
CA ASN A 48 -4.12 6.34 -29.72
C ASN A 48 -4.89 7.52 -30.33
N THR A 49 -6.22 7.55 -30.25
CA THR A 49 -6.99 8.71 -30.73
C THR A 49 -7.53 9.54 -29.57
N PRO A 50 -7.65 10.87 -29.73
CA PRO A 50 -8.24 11.74 -28.73
C PRO A 50 -9.77 11.62 -28.65
N ASP A 51 -10.38 10.79 -29.49
CA ASP A 51 -11.83 10.61 -29.51
C ASP A 51 -12.29 9.73 -28.34
N ARG A 52 -13.38 10.16 -27.68
CA ARG A 52 -13.96 9.45 -26.53
C ARG A 52 -15.47 9.23 -26.71
N TRP A 53 -15.95 8.09 -26.21
CA TRP A 53 -17.36 7.84 -25.91
C TRP A 53 -17.68 8.30 -24.50
N TYR A 54 -18.93 8.65 -24.23
CA TYR A 54 -19.44 9.02 -22.91
C TYR A 54 -20.51 8.02 -22.46
N PHE A 55 -20.17 7.18 -21.49
CA PHE A 55 -21.05 6.15 -20.96
C PHE A 55 -21.55 6.46 -19.56
N CYS A 56 -22.64 5.80 -19.16
CA CYS A 56 -23.03 5.70 -17.76
C CYS A 56 -22.13 4.67 -17.03
N PRO A 57 -22.12 4.63 -15.69
CA PRO A 57 -21.24 3.74 -14.93
C PRO A 57 -21.38 2.25 -15.30
N ALA A 58 -22.59 1.80 -15.59
CA ALA A 58 -22.85 0.40 -15.99
C ALA A 58 -22.20 0.06 -17.35
N HIS A 59 -22.42 0.90 -18.36
CA HIS A 59 -21.86 0.66 -19.69
C HIS A 59 -20.36 0.94 -19.77
N ALA A 60 -19.83 1.84 -18.93
CA ALA A 60 -18.39 2.03 -18.81
C ALA A 60 -17.69 0.78 -18.26
N ALA A 61 -18.32 0.07 -17.30
CA ALA A 61 -17.80 -1.19 -16.79
C ALA A 61 -17.82 -2.29 -17.87
N GLU A 62 -18.91 -2.43 -18.63
CA GLU A 62 -18.98 -3.35 -19.78
C GLU A 62 -17.89 -3.04 -20.82
N TYR A 63 -17.73 -1.75 -21.15
CA TYR A 63 -16.74 -1.30 -22.12
C TYR A 63 -15.32 -1.62 -21.67
N ASN A 64 -14.98 -1.30 -20.43
CA ASN A 64 -13.64 -1.56 -19.87
C ASN A 64 -13.35 -3.06 -19.75
N ALA A 65 -14.37 -3.89 -19.48
CA ALA A 65 -14.21 -5.34 -19.43
C ALA A 65 -13.92 -5.95 -20.81
N GLY A 66 -14.47 -5.37 -21.89
CA GLY A 66 -14.20 -5.78 -23.27
C GLY A 66 -13.00 -5.07 -23.91
N TRP A 67 -12.42 -4.08 -23.25
CA TRP A 67 -11.36 -3.26 -23.84
C TRP A 67 -10.02 -3.98 -23.79
N ASN A 68 -9.51 -4.36 -24.96
CA ASN A 68 -8.15 -4.84 -25.11
C ASN A 68 -7.28 -3.74 -25.71
N TYR A 69 -6.42 -3.12 -24.90
CA TYR A 69 -5.47 -2.10 -25.37
C TYR A 69 -4.54 -2.61 -26.50
N PHE A 70 -4.32 -3.93 -26.56
CA PHE A 70 -3.42 -4.61 -27.50
C PHE A 70 -4.13 -5.22 -28.72
N GLU A 71 -5.41 -4.93 -28.97
CA GLU A 71 -6.18 -5.56 -30.06
C GLU A 71 -5.64 -5.30 -31.48
N GLY A 72 -4.61 -4.48 -31.64
CA GLY A 72 -3.91 -4.22 -32.91
C GLY A 72 -2.40 -4.47 -32.88
N LEU A 73 -1.88 -5.13 -31.84
CA LEU A 73 -0.47 -5.47 -31.70
C LEU A 73 -0.31 -6.99 -31.71
N ASP A 74 0.73 -7.51 -32.38
CA ASP A 74 1.09 -8.93 -32.25
C ASP A 74 1.25 -9.25 -30.75
N LYS A 75 0.75 -10.39 -30.30
CA LYS A 75 0.92 -10.88 -28.92
C LYS A 75 2.40 -10.89 -28.51
N GLU A 76 3.32 -11.17 -29.44
CA GLU A 76 4.76 -11.11 -29.20
C GLU A 76 5.27 -9.68 -29.03
N GLU A 77 4.81 -8.74 -29.85
CA GLU A 77 5.17 -7.31 -29.73
C GLU A 77 4.57 -6.65 -28.48
N ALA A 78 3.38 -7.07 -28.06
CA ALA A 78 2.75 -6.65 -26.80
C ALA A 78 3.55 -7.13 -25.59
N ALA A 79 3.93 -8.40 -25.57
CA ALA A 79 4.78 -8.97 -24.53
C ALA A 79 6.19 -8.35 -24.53
N ALA A 80 6.73 -8.02 -25.70
CA ALA A 80 8.02 -7.33 -25.83
C ALA A 80 7.96 -5.90 -25.30
N ARG A 81 6.88 -5.15 -25.57
CA ARG A 81 6.66 -3.82 -24.97
C ARG A 81 6.44 -3.88 -23.47
N GLU A 82 5.62 -4.81 -22.99
CA GLU A 82 5.42 -5.00 -21.55
C GLU A 82 6.74 -5.33 -20.86
N ARG A 83 7.56 -6.22 -21.45
CA ARG A 83 8.90 -6.54 -20.96
C ARG A 83 9.80 -5.30 -20.99
N ALA A 84 9.83 -4.56 -22.09
CA ALA A 84 10.64 -3.35 -22.22
C ALA A 84 10.22 -2.28 -21.21
N GLU A 85 8.93 -2.00 -21.03
CA GLU A 85 8.41 -1.06 -20.03
C GLU A 85 8.70 -1.52 -18.60
N ASN A 86 8.59 -2.81 -18.32
CA ASN A 86 8.97 -3.40 -17.02
C ASN A 86 10.49 -3.30 -16.76
N THR A 87 11.31 -3.37 -17.82
CA THR A 87 12.78 -3.32 -17.73
C THR A 87 13.32 -1.88 -17.71
N GLU A 88 12.74 -0.97 -18.51
CA GLU A 88 13.14 0.44 -18.67
C GLU A 88 12.49 1.36 -17.64
N SER A 89 11.41 0.93 -16.98
CA SER A 89 10.94 1.53 -15.74
C SER A 89 11.96 1.19 -14.63
N SER A 90 13.08 1.90 -14.67
CA SER A 90 14.10 1.93 -13.62
C SER A 90 13.53 2.26 -12.23
N GLY A 91 12.28 2.76 -12.15
CA GLY A 91 11.53 3.00 -10.92
C GLY A 91 10.59 1.86 -10.47
N TYR A 92 10.29 0.87 -11.32
CA TYR A 92 9.48 -0.31 -10.97
C TYR A 92 10.31 -1.60 -11.01
N ARG A 93 11.60 -1.51 -10.65
CA ARG A 93 12.27 -2.66 -10.05
C ARG A 93 11.38 -3.14 -8.91
N GLN A 94 11.04 -4.42 -8.93
CA GLN A 94 10.39 -5.14 -7.83
C GLN A 94 10.76 -4.52 -6.48
N ALA A 95 9.75 -3.91 -5.85
CA ALA A 95 9.72 -3.51 -4.45
C ALA A 95 11.04 -2.94 -3.86
N THR A 96 11.22 -1.62 -3.96
CA THR A 96 12.00 -0.85 -2.96
C THR A 96 11.52 -1.13 -1.52
N TRP A 97 10.28 -1.60 -1.34
CA TRP A 97 9.77 -2.14 -0.08
C TRP A 97 10.58 -3.33 0.47
N ALA A 98 11.08 -4.23 -0.39
CA ALA A 98 11.89 -5.37 0.05
C ALA A 98 13.25 -4.92 0.62
N GLU A 99 13.79 -3.82 0.09
CA GLU A 99 15.06 -3.23 0.55
C GLU A 99 14.92 -2.53 1.91
N TRP A 100 13.72 -2.08 2.28
CA TRP A 100 13.42 -1.55 3.62
C TRP A 100 12.95 -2.63 4.61
N GLY A 101 12.72 -3.86 4.14
CA GLY A 101 12.25 -5.00 4.93
C GLY A 101 13.27 -5.56 5.92
N GLY A 102 14.54 -5.17 5.81
CA GLY A 102 15.63 -5.74 6.59
C GLY A 102 15.97 -7.17 6.16
N SER A 103 17.10 -7.70 6.66
CA SER A 103 17.51 -9.08 6.42
C SER A 103 16.64 -10.03 7.24
N GLY A 104 15.51 -10.44 6.70
CA GLY A 104 14.69 -11.50 7.29
C GLY A 104 14.01 -12.30 6.20
N ASP A 105 13.73 -13.57 6.47
CA ASP A 105 13.05 -14.51 5.56
C ASP A 105 11.59 -14.13 5.24
N GLY A 106 11.17 -12.89 5.52
CA GLY A 106 9.81 -12.38 5.33
C GLY A 106 8.78 -12.97 6.30
N THR A 107 9.18 -13.90 7.17
CA THR A 107 8.30 -14.63 8.09
C THR A 107 7.98 -13.86 9.37
N ARG A 108 8.75 -12.83 9.70
CA ARG A 108 8.63 -12.04 10.94
C ARG A 108 8.56 -10.55 10.68
N SER A 109 7.86 -9.82 11.57
CA SER A 109 7.81 -8.36 11.50
C SER A 109 9.14 -7.71 11.91
N ARG A 110 9.36 -6.45 11.52
CA ARG A 110 10.57 -5.69 11.87
C ARG A 110 10.81 -5.59 13.38
N ASP A 111 9.73 -5.46 14.16
CA ASP A 111 9.82 -5.36 15.62
C ASP A 111 10.17 -6.71 16.26
N GLU A 112 9.74 -7.82 15.66
CA GLU A 112 10.19 -9.17 16.05
C GLU A 112 11.70 -9.35 15.78
N MET A 113 12.20 -8.88 14.63
CA MET A 113 13.63 -8.95 14.31
C MET A 113 14.49 -8.18 15.31
N ARG A 114 14.07 -6.96 15.68
CA ARG A 114 14.75 -6.17 16.72
C ARG A 114 14.70 -6.83 18.09
N ALA A 115 13.58 -7.46 18.43
CA ALA A 115 13.45 -8.17 19.70
C ALA A 115 14.36 -9.41 19.76
N LEU A 116 14.53 -10.13 18.65
CA LEU A 116 15.48 -11.25 18.55
C LEU A 116 16.92 -10.77 18.68
N GLU A 117 17.27 -9.64 18.07
CA GLU A 117 18.59 -9.01 18.21
C GLU A 117 18.91 -8.68 19.68
N VAL A 118 17.96 -8.10 20.42
CA VAL A 118 18.13 -7.80 21.86
C VAL A 118 18.34 -9.07 22.70
N LEU A 119 17.74 -10.19 22.30
CA LEU A 119 17.92 -11.49 22.95
C LEU A 119 19.12 -12.28 22.39
N GLU A 120 19.84 -11.74 21.40
CA GLU A 120 20.93 -12.39 20.67
C GLU A 120 20.52 -13.76 20.08
N LEU A 121 19.34 -13.80 19.49
CA LEU A 121 18.78 -14.98 18.82
C LEU A 121 18.72 -14.77 17.31
N ASP A 122 18.81 -15.87 16.57
CA ASP A 122 18.64 -15.87 15.12
C ASP A 122 17.16 -15.69 14.72
N SER A 123 16.95 -15.26 13.49
CA SER A 123 15.67 -15.14 12.81
C SER A 123 14.85 -16.43 12.78
N ASP A 124 15.50 -17.60 12.85
CA ASP A 124 14.86 -18.93 12.86
C ASP A 124 14.53 -19.46 14.26
N ALA A 125 14.91 -18.75 15.33
CA ALA A 125 14.77 -19.22 16.71
C ALA A 125 13.31 -19.51 17.09
N ASP A 126 13.08 -20.63 17.80
CA ASP A 126 11.76 -21.03 18.29
C ASP A 126 11.35 -20.32 19.59
N PHE A 127 10.07 -20.40 19.94
CA PHE A 127 9.56 -19.71 21.13
C PHE A 127 10.09 -20.30 22.45
N GLU A 128 10.51 -21.57 22.47
CA GLU A 128 11.17 -22.19 23.63
C GLU A 128 12.56 -21.60 23.86
N ALA A 129 13.36 -21.41 22.80
CA ALA A 129 14.65 -20.73 22.83
C ALA A 129 14.49 -19.29 23.32
N VAL A 130 13.48 -18.56 22.84
CA VAL A 130 13.13 -17.20 23.31
C VAL A 130 12.87 -17.20 24.82
N ARG A 131 12.03 -18.11 25.33
CA ARG A 131 11.76 -18.23 26.78
C ARG A 131 12.98 -18.62 27.60
N LYS A 132 13.87 -19.44 27.06
CA LYS A 132 15.11 -19.84 27.73
C LYS A 132 16.11 -18.69 27.79
N ALA A 133 16.33 -17.99 26.68
CA ALA A 133 17.22 -16.84 26.57
C ALA A 133 16.78 -15.71 27.50
N TRP A 134 15.49 -15.36 27.48
CA TRP A 134 14.91 -14.36 28.38
C TRP A 134 15.16 -14.71 29.85
N ARG A 135 14.85 -15.93 30.30
CA ARG A 135 15.06 -16.33 31.71
C ARG A 135 16.52 -16.28 32.13
N THR A 136 17.44 -16.70 31.27
CA THR A 136 18.88 -16.67 31.56
C THR A 136 19.35 -15.23 31.72
N ARG A 137 18.98 -14.35 30.78
CA ARG A 137 19.43 -12.96 30.77
C ARG A 137 18.77 -12.11 31.85
N ALA A 138 17.47 -12.30 32.07
CA ALA A 138 16.72 -11.66 33.15
C ALA A 138 17.33 -11.92 34.53
N LYS A 139 17.85 -13.13 34.78
CA LYS A 139 18.54 -13.45 36.05
C LYS A 139 19.85 -12.67 36.24
N LEU A 140 20.57 -12.38 35.16
CA LEU A 140 21.85 -11.67 35.21
C LEU A 140 21.66 -10.17 35.52
N VAL A 141 20.59 -9.58 34.99
CA VAL A 141 20.31 -8.14 35.13
C VAL A 141 19.19 -7.83 36.13
N HIS A 142 18.70 -8.83 36.85
CA HIS A 142 17.56 -8.64 37.75
C HIS A 142 17.87 -7.59 38.84
N PRO A 143 16.94 -6.66 39.14
CA PRO A 143 17.13 -5.65 40.18
C PRO A 143 17.50 -6.23 41.55
N ASP A 144 17.01 -7.42 41.90
CA ASP A 144 17.36 -8.09 43.16
C ASP A 144 18.82 -8.60 43.18
N VAL A 145 19.38 -8.95 42.02
CA VAL A 145 20.77 -9.44 41.91
C VAL A 145 21.74 -8.26 41.81
N ARG A 146 21.32 -7.17 41.17
CA ARG A 146 22.10 -5.93 41.00
C ARG A 146 21.32 -4.71 41.51
N PRO A 147 21.11 -4.59 42.84
CA PRO A 147 20.36 -3.46 43.38
C PRO A 147 21.13 -2.15 43.19
N GLY A 148 20.43 -1.11 42.73
CA GLY A 148 20.98 0.25 42.57
C GLY A 148 21.75 0.51 41.27
N ASP A 149 21.79 -0.45 40.36
CA ASP A 149 22.45 -0.30 39.05
C ASP A 149 21.46 0.18 37.98
N ALA A 150 21.62 1.43 37.54
CA ALA A 150 20.75 2.04 36.53
C ALA A 150 20.90 1.41 35.14
N GLU A 151 22.09 0.89 34.79
CA GLU A 151 22.31 0.25 33.50
C GLU A 151 21.64 -1.12 33.45
N ALA A 152 21.77 -1.91 34.52
CA ALA A 152 21.08 -3.19 34.65
C ALA A 152 19.55 -3.05 34.61
N ALA A 153 19.01 -2.01 35.25
CA ALA A 153 17.58 -1.71 35.20
C ALA A 153 17.11 -1.37 33.77
N ASN A 154 17.87 -0.57 33.02
CA ASN A 154 17.57 -0.24 31.62
C ASN A 154 17.68 -1.48 30.72
N GLU A 155 18.68 -2.33 30.93
CA GLU A 155 18.83 -3.59 30.18
C GLU A 155 17.67 -4.55 30.47
N PHE A 156 17.27 -4.69 31.74
CA PHE A 156 16.11 -5.50 32.12
C PHE A 156 14.82 -5.03 31.44
N GLN A 157 14.59 -3.72 31.38
CA GLN A 157 13.45 -3.15 30.65
C GLN A 157 13.50 -3.48 29.16
N ARG A 158 14.67 -3.38 28.52
CA ARG A 158 14.84 -3.75 27.09
C ARG A 158 14.52 -5.24 26.86
N LEU A 159 15.00 -6.12 27.73
CA LEU A 159 14.73 -7.55 27.65
C LEU A 159 13.26 -7.89 27.86
N GLN A 160 12.60 -7.19 28.78
CA GLN A 160 11.17 -7.36 29.04
C GLN A 160 10.35 -6.94 27.82
N LEU A 161 10.64 -5.77 27.25
CA LEU A 161 9.97 -5.28 26.04
C LEU A 161 10.17 -6.23 24.84
N ALA A 162 11.40 -6.72 24.64
CA ALA A 162 11.69 -7.70 23.59
C ALA A 162 10.88 -8.99 23.76
N TYR A 163 10.80 -9.51 24.98
CA TYR A 163 10.02 -10.71 25.28
C TYR A 163 8.51 -10.50 25.05
N GLU A 164 7.96 -9.35 25.43
CA GLU A 164 6.54 -9.03 25.23
C GLU A 164 6.15 -8.96 23.75
N VAL A 165 7.00 -8.35 22.91
CA VAL A 165 6.79 -8.31 21.45
C VAL A 165 6.76 -9.72 20.85
N LEU A 166 7.72 -10.57 21.22
CA LEU A 166 7.80 -11.94 20.72
C LEU A 166 6.66 -12.81 21.23
N ARG A 167 6.23 -12.64 22.48
CA ARG A 167 5.06 -13.32 23.05
C ARG A 167 3.78 -12.92 22.32
N ALA A 168 3.55 -11.63 22.09
CA ALA A 168 2.38 -11.13 21.36
C ALA A 168 2.38 -11.58 19.89
N ALA A 169 3.56 -11.72 19.26
CA ALA A 169 3.66 -12.32 17.93
C ALA A 169 3.28 -13.80 17.93
N GLU A 170 3.72 -14.56 18.93
CA GLU A 170 3.39 -15.98 19.07
C GLU A 170 1.90 -16.22 19.35
N GLU A 171 1.28 -15.39 20.21
CA GLU A 171 -0.16 -15.42 20.46
C GLU A 171 -0.96 -15.15 19.17
N ARG A 172 -0.53 -14.18 18.36
CA ARG A 172 -1.16 -13.91 17.05
C ARG A 172 -1.02 -15.09 16.07
N ARG A 173 0.12 -15.77 16.06
CA ARG A 173 0.36 -16.95 15.22
C ARG A 173 -0.44 -18.17 15.67
N SER A 174 -0.56 -18.37 16.99
CA SER A 174 -1.26 -19.52 17.59
C SER A 174 -2.77 -19.32 17.71
N TRP A 175 -3.27 -18.09 17.58
CA TRP A 175 -4.70 -17.79 17.58
C TRP A 175 -5.40 -18.42 16.37
N LYS A 176 -6.12 -19.52 16.59
CA LYS A 176 -6.87 -20.26 15.56
C LYS A 176 -8.30 -19.77 15.32
N GLY A 177 -8.67 -18.61 15.89
CA GLY A 177 -10.06 -18.15 15.90
C GLY A 177 -10.98 -19.06 16.73
N TYR A 178 -12.17 -18.57 17.05
CA TYR A 178 -13.23 -19.47 17.50
C TYR A 178 -13.68 -20.22 16.24
N SER A 179 -13.47 -21.54 16.18
CA SER A 179 -14.10 -22.36 15.15
C SER A 179 -15.61 -22.18 15.31
N SER A 180 -16.24 -21.38 14.46
CA SER A 180 -17.69 -21.36 14.32
C SER A 180 -18.07 -22.76 13.86
N GLY A 181 -18.51 -23.59 14.81
CA GLY A 181 -18.99 -24.93 14.54
C GLY A 181 -20.02 -24.87 13.43
N ALA A 182 -19.76 -25.63 12.36
CA ALA A 182 -20.70 -25.90 11.28
C ALA A 182 -21.75 -26.91 11.74
#